data_AF-A0A814VV10-F1
#
_entry.id   AF-A0A814VV10-F1
#
_cell.length_a   1.000
_cell.length_b   1.000
_cell.length_c   1.000
_cell.angle_alpha   90.00
_cell.angle_beta   90.00
_cell.angle_gamma   90.00
#
_symmetry.space_group_name_H-M   'P 1'
#
loop_
_entity.id
_entity.type
_entity.pdbx_description
1 polymer ?
#
loop_
_entity_poly.entity_id
_entity_poly.type
_entity_poly.pdbx_seq_one_letter_code
_entity_poly.pdbx_strand_id
1 'polypeptide(L)'
;MNSYIFNNLINFSGKNGSIAGKLEIMKIAIGACGGITTSQLVQLMQFLPSDDDKLELAKTAYGYVRDPDSYYTNVSEAFSYDDTQAQLHAYIHRY
;
A
#
# COMPACT_ATOMS: atom_id res chain seq x y z
N MET A 1 -10.15 -3.51 -4.82
CA MET A 1 -9.55 -4.31 -5.90
C MET A 1 -10.18 -5.70 -5.91
N ASN A 2 -10.42 -6.29 -7.08
CA ASN A 2 -10.97 -7.66 -7.17
C ASN A 2 -9.94 -8.70 -6.68
N SER A 3 -10.37 -9.71 -5.94
CA SER A 3 -9.52 -10.75 -5.33
C SER A 3 -8.69 -11.52 -6.36
N TYR A 4 -9.18 -11.67 -7.60
CA TYR A 4 -8.42 -12.30 -8.69
C TYR A 4 -7.21 -11.46 -9.13
N ILE A 5 -7.37 -10.15 -9.26
CA ILE A 5 -6.29 -9.23 -9.62
C ILE A 5 -5.26 -9.18 -8.49
N PHE A 6 -5.74 -9.12 -7.24
CA PHE A 6 -4.88 -9.15 -6.06
C PHE A 6 -4.03 -10.43 -6.00
N ASN A 7 -4.65 -11.60 -6.12
CA ASN A 7 -3.93 -12.87 -6.05
C ASN A 7 -2.91 -13.02 -7.19
N ASN A 8 -3.22 -12.52 -8.39
CA ASN A 8 -2.24 -12.51 -9.49
C ASN A 8 -1.06 -11.58 -9.20
N LEU A 9 -1.28 -10.40 -8.61
CA LEU A 9 -0.22 -9.48 -8.22
C LEU A 9 0.69 -10.07 -7.16
N ILE A 10 0.14 -10.74 -6.14
CA ILE A 10 0.91 -11.41 -5.10
C ILE A 10 1.73 -12.55 -5.70
N ASN A 11 1.12 -13.39 -6.55
CA ASN A 11 1.84 -14.49 -7.21
C ASN A 11 2.97 -13.98 -8.12
N PHE A 12 2.76 -12.88 -8.85
CA PHE A 12 3.78 -12.27 -9.70
C PHE A 12 4.94 -11.68 -8.87
N SER A 13 4.60 -10.92 -7.82
CA SER A 13 5.56 -10.28 -6.91
C SER A 13 6.36 -11.28 -6.09
N GLY A 14 5.79 -12.46 -5.80
CA GLY A 14 6.45 -13.55 -5.09
C GLY A 14 7.41 -14.36 -5.97
N LYS A 15 7.17 -14.46 -7.28
CA LYS A 15 7.98 -15.30 -8.17
C LYS A 15 9.11 -14.59 -8.93
N ASN A 16 8.99 -13.31 -9.32
CA ASN A 16 9.90 -12.73 -10.34
C ASN A 16 10.26 -11.22 -10.20
N GLY A 17 9.83 -10.52 -9.16
CA GLY A 17 9.94 -9.04 -9.12
C GLY A 17 11.15 -8.49 -8.34
N SER A 18 11.96 -7.63 -8.97
CA SER A 18 12.82 -6.67 -8.25
C SER A 18 11.93 -5.73 -7.41
N ILE A 19 12.42 -5.26 -6.26
CA ILE A 19 11.65 -4.46 -5.28
C ILE A 19 10.99 -3.24 -5.95
N ALA A 20 11.74 -2.53 -6.79
CA ALA A 20 11.24 -1.39 -7.56
C ALA A 20 10.08 -1.77 -8.50
N GLY A 21 10.18 -2.91 -9.17
CA GLY A 21 9.11 -3.41 -10.04
C GLY A 21 7.85 -3.81 -9.27
N LYS A 22 7.99 -4.31 -8.03
CA LYS A 22 6.84 -4.61 -7.17
C LYS A 22 6.06 -3.34 -6.83
N LEU A 23 6.76 -2.28 -6.42
CA LEU A 23 6.15 -1.01 -6.06
C LEU A 23 5.39 -0.40 -7.25
N GLU A 24 5.99 -0.35 -8.44
CA GLU A 24 5.32 0.18 -9.63
C GLU A 24 4.06 -0.60 -10.00
N ILE A 25 4.15 -1.93 -10.02
CA ILE A 25 3.01 -2.79 -10.35
C ILE A 25 1.86 -2.62 -9.35
N MET A 26 2.17 -2.47 -8.05
CA MET A 26 1.15 -2.21 -7.03
C MET A 26 0.46 -0.86 -7.25
N LYS A 27 1.21 0.19 -7.57
CA LYS A 27 0.64 1.52 -7.89
C LYS A 27 -0.29 1.46 -9.10
N ILE A 28 0.16 0.81 -10.18
CA ILE A 28 -0.64 0.61 -11.41
C ILE A 28 -1.92 -0.16 -11.08
N ALA A 29 -1.82 -1.22 -10.29
CA ALA A 29 -2.98 -2.02 -9.90
C ALA A 29 -4.01 -1.21 -9.09
N ILE A 30 -3.56 -0.39 -8.14
CA ILE A 30 -4.45 0.45 -7.32
C ILE A 30 -5.20 1.45 -8.22
N GLY A 31 -4.50 2.13 -9.12
CA GLY A 31 -5.10 3.07 -10.06
C GLY A 31 -6.07 2.38 -11.04
N ALA A 32 -5.68 1.22 -11.59
CA ALA A 32 -6.49 0.48 -12.55
C ALA A 32 -7.76 -0.12 -11.94
N CYS A 33 -7.76 -0.47 -10.64
CA CYS A 33 -8.91 -1.08 -9.98
C CYS A 33 -9.97 -0.08 -9.48
N GLY A 34 -9.72 1.23 -9.57
CA GLY A 34 -10.66 2.25 -9.10
C GLY A 34 -10.98 2.15 -7.61
N GLY A 35 -10.06 1.61 -6.82
CA GLY A 35 -10.15 1.59 -5.37
C GLY A 35 -9.64 0.31 -4.70
N ILE A 36 -9.16 0.46 -3.47
CA ILE A 36 -8.58 -0.59 -2.64
C ILE A 36 -9.11 -0.48 -1.19
N THR A 37 -9.15 -1.59 -0.46
CA THR A 37 -9.44 -1.56 0.98
C THR A 37 -8.15 -1.47 1.78
N THR A 38 -8.23 -0.90 2.98
CA THR A 38 -7.08 -0.75 3.85
C THR A 38 -6.39 -2.09 4.14
N SER A 39 -7.15 -3.17 4.38
CA SER A 39 -6.58 -4.50 4.60
C SER A 39 -5.82 -5.05 3.38
N GLN A 40 -6.26 -4.74 2.16
CA GLN A 40 -5.53 -5.12 0.94
C GLN A 40 -4.22 -4.33 0.82
N LEU A 41 -4.25 -3.04 1.15
CA LEU A 41 -3.06 -2.20 1.16
C LEU A 41 -2.01 -2.71 2.17
N VAL A 42 -2.43 -3.02 3.40
CA VAL A 42 -1.54 -3.56 4.43
C VAL A 42 -0.87 -4.86 3.96
N GLN A 43 -1.62 -5.76 3.32
CA GLN A 43 -1.04 -6.97 2.75
C GLN A 43 0.00 -6.64 1.68
N LEU A 44 -0.25 -5.68 0.79
CA LEU A 44 0.75 -5.25 -0.21
C LEU A 44 2.01 -4.68 0.46
N MET A 45 1.86 -3.87 1.50
CA MET A 45 2.97 -3.28 2.26
C MET A 45 3.85 -4.36 2.92
N GLN A 46 3.29 -5.50 3.33
CA GLN A 46 4.08 -6.61 3.88
C GLN A 46 5.03 -7.27 2.85
N PHE A 47 4.78 -7.10 1.54
CA PHE A 47 5.69 -7.58 0.49
C PHE A 47 6.85 -6.63 0.19
N LEU A 48 6.83 -5.42 0.77
CA LEU A 48 7.87 -4.42 0.61
C LEU A 48 8.83 -4.49 1.81
N PRO A 49 10.14 -4.64 1.58
CA PRO A 49 11.12 -4.79 2.66
C PRO A 49 11.43 -3.46 3.36
N SER A 50 11.30 -2.32 2.66
CA SER A 50 11.65 -1.00 3.18
C SER A 50 10.41 -0.20 3.54
N ASP A 51 10.46 0.51 4.66
CA ASP A 51 9.38 1.39 5.12
C ASP A 51 9.18 2.62 4.21
N ASP A 52 10.23 3.11 3.55
CA ASP A 52 10.13 4.14 2.51
C ASP A 52 9.23 3.70 1.34
N ASP A 53 9.45 2.49 0.82
CA ASP A 53 8.64 1.92 -0.28
C ASP A 53 7.17 1.78 0.16
N LYS A 54 6.96 1.31 1.39
CA LYS A 54 5.62 1.19 2.00
C LYS A 54 4.94 2.55 2.11
N LEU A 55 5.67 3.58 2.52
CA LEU A 55 5.15 4.93 2.69
C LEU A 55 4.74 5.54 1.35
N GLU A 56 5.56 5.33 0.32
CA GLU A 56 5.27 5.78 -1.03
C GLU A 56 4.02 5.09 -1.61
N LEU A 57 3.88 3.78 -1.37
CA LEU A 57 2.67 3.04 -1.73
C LEU A 57 1.45 3.54 -0.98
N ALA A 58 1.56 3.75 0.34
CA ALA A 58 0.48 4.23 1.20
C ALA A 58 -0.05 5.59 0.73
N LYS A 59 0.85 6.57 0.51
CA LYS A 59 0.50 7.90 -0.01
C LYS A 59 -0.25 7.82 -1.34
N THR A 60 0.20 6.96 -2.25
CA THR A 60 -0.45 6.73 -3.54
C THR A 60 -1.83 6.11 -3.36
N ALA A 61 -1.95 5.14 -2.45
CA ALA A 61 -3.18 4.41 -2.20
C ALA A 61 -4.25 5.25 -1.47
N TYR A 62 -3.85 6.24 -0.69
CA TYR A 62 -4.76 7.05 0.14
C TYR A 62 -5.94 7.62 -0.65
N GLY A 63 -5.69 8.18 -1.84
CA GLY A 63 -6.75 8.71 -2.72
C GLY A 63 -7.68 7.65 -3.35
N TYR A 64 -7.34 6.37 -3.23
CA TYR A 64 -8.12 5.24 -3.78
C TYR A 64 -8.71 4.36 -2.67
N VAL A 65 -8.46 4.67 -1.41
CA VAL A 65 -8.96 3.88 -0.29
C VAL A 65 -10.46 4.13 -0.11
N ARG A 66 -11.22 3.05 -0.03
CA ARG A 66 -12.68 3.12 0.21
C ARG A 66 -13.07 3.23 1.68
N ASP A 67 -12.16 2.87 2.58
CA ASP A 67 -12.37 2.86 4.03
C ASP A 67 -11.32 3.74 4.74
N PRO A 68 -11.48 5.07 4.70
CA PRO A 68 -10.53 6.00 5.33
C PRO A 68 -10.54 5.91 6.85
N ASP A 69 -11.66 5.51 7.46
CA ASP A 69 -11.83 5.43 8.92
C ASP A 69 -10.84 4.44 9.55
N SER A 70 -10.70 3.25 8.95
CA SER A 70 -9.74 2.25 9.41
C SER A 70 -8.36 2.40 8.75
N TYR A 71 -8.16 3.40 7.87
CA TYR A 71 -6.94 3.55 7.08
C TYR A 71 -5.72 3.78 7.97
N TYR A 72 -5.77 4.83 8.79
CA TYR A 72 -4.63 5.26 9.58
C TYR A 72 -4.16 4.16 10.53
N THR A 73 -5.07 3.58 11.31
CA THR A 73 -4.76 2.54 12.29
C THR A 73 -4.06 1.34 11.64
N ASN A 74 -4.69 0.72 10.64
CA ASN A 74 -4.15 -0.49 10.02
C ASN A 74 -2.84 -0.25 9.24
N VAL A 75 -2.72 0.91 8.58
CA VAL A 75 -1.51 1.24 7.80
C VAL A 75 -0.36 1.63 8.73
N SER A 76 -0.65 2.32 9.84
CA SER A 76 0.35 2.65 10.86
C SER A 76 0.99 1.39 11.46
N GLU A 77 0.21 0.35 11.72
CA GLU A 77 0.69 -0.95 12.21
C GLU A 77 1.58 -1.71 11.21
N ALA A 78 1.51 -1.38 9.92
CA ALA A 78 2.34 -2.02 8.90
C ALA A 78 3.77 -1.44 8.81
N PHE A 79 3.99 -0.27 9.42
CA PHE A 79 5.31 0.35 9.53
C PHE A 79 6.06 -0.16 10.74
N SER A 80 7.39 -0.25 10.60
CA SER A 80 8.29 -0.65 11.66
C SER A 80 8.89 0.54 12.41
N TYR A 81 8.79 1.76 11.85
CA TYR A 81 9.37 2.97 12.43
C TYR A 81 8.30 4.03 12.71
N ASP A 82 8.40 4.67 13.88
CA ASP A 82 7.51 5.79 14.26
C ASP A 82 7.66 6.99 13.31
N ASP A 83 8.86 7.24 12.77
CA ASP A 83 9.11 8.32 11.81
C ASP A 83 8.25 8.18 10.54
N THR A 84 8.12 6.97 9.99
CA THR A 84 7.30 6.74 8.79
C THR A 84 5.80 6.85 9.10
N GLN A 85 5.38 6.45 10.30
CA GLN A 85 4.01 6.67 10.77
C GLN A 85 3.69 8.17 10.89
N ALA A 86 4.61 8.95 11.48
CA ALA A 86 4.46 10.40 11.62
C ALA A 86 4.40 11.10 10.26
N GLN A 87 5.23 10.67 9.30
CA GLN A 87 5.19 11.17 7.92
C GLN A 87 3.87 10.86 7.22
N LEU A 88 3.31 9.66 7.41
CA LEU A 88 2.00 9.31 6.87
C LEU A 88 0.91 10.15 7.52
N HIS A 89 0.92 10.28 8.85
CA HIS A 89 -0.04 11.09 9.60
C HIS A 89 -0.04 12.55 9.12
N ALA A 90 1.14 13.14 8.95
CA ALA A 90 1.30 14.49 8.44
C ALA A 90 0.77 14.64 7.00
N TYR A 91 0.96 13.62 6.15
CA TYR A 91 0.42 13.61 4.79
C TYR A 91 -1.12 13.59 4.79
N ILE A 92 -1.73 12.71 5.58
CA ILE A 92 -3.19 12.57 5.72
C ILE A 92 -3.81 13.87 6.23
N HIS A 93 -3.22 14.48 7.27
CA HIS A 93 -3.75 15.70 7.89
C HIS A 93 -3.63 16.94 6.99
N ARG A 94 -2.75 16.90 5.98
CA ARG A 94 -2.52 18.01 5.04
C ARG A 94 -3.37 17.93 3.77
N TYR A 95 -4.03 16.79 3.53
CA TYR A 95 -4.82 16.50 2.34
C TYR A 95 -6.32 16.64 2.60
#